data_AF-A0A892IC58-F1
#
_entry.id   AF-A0A892IC58-F1
#
_cell.length_a   1.000
_cell.length_b   1.000
_cell.length_c   1.000
_cell.angle_alpha   90.00
_cell.angle_beta   90.00
_cell.angle_gamma   90.00
#
_symmetry.space_group_name_H-M   'P 1'
#
loop_
_entity.id
_entity.type
_entity.pdbx_description
1 polymer ?
#
loop_
_entity_poly.entity_id
_entity_poly.type
_entity_poly.pdbx_seq_one_letter_code
_entity_poly.pdbx_strand_id
1 'polypeptide(L)'
;MSIERAVGSLARLAELRKRDVDRLGAAFAERQTEHRRHRATLAQLQSLADELPEVRRGHPALAANGGDYKALLLDTIHRQADQLAVHERAMTDSRTALVEAMRRHRSLTAVLERRRGEMAHARDARSRKREDELATQAWLRQRTDGGRSFHDG
;
A
#
# COMPACT_ATOMS: atom_id res chain seq x y z
N MET A 1 -20.53 22.09 -7.89
CA MET A 1 -19.59 21.82 -6.76
C MET A 1 -18.27 22.51 -7.10
N SER A 2 -17.70 23.35 -6.24
CA SER A 2 -16.43 24.08 -6.56
C SER A 2 -15.27 23.08 -6.72
N ILE A 3 -14.44 23.26 -7.76
CA ILE A 3 -13.25 22.43 -8.05
C ILE A 3 -12.34 22.30 -6.82
N GLU A 4 -12.20 23.36 -6.03
CA GLU A 4 -11.39 23.35 -4.81
C GLU A 4 -11.95 22.40 -3.74
N ARG A 5 -13.28 22.38 -3.56
CA ARG A 5 -13.93 21.45 -2.63
C ARG A 5 -13.77 20.01 -3.10
N ALA A 6 -13.89 19.77 -4.41
CA ALA A 6 -13.71 18.44 -5.00
C ALA A 6 -12.27 17.93 -4.85
N VAL A 7 -11.26 18.77 -5.11
CA VAL A 7 -9.84 18.45 -4.86
C VAL A 7 -9.61 18.16 -3.38
N GLY A 8 -10.17 18.98 -2.48
CA GLY A 8 -10.07 18.76 -1.04
C GLY A 8 -10.68 17.43 -0.58
N SER A 9 -11.87 17.06 -1.09
CA SER A 9 -12.49 15.77 -0.77
C SER A 9 -11.72 14.58 -1.34
N LEU A 10 -11.21 14.70 -2.57
CA LEU A 10 -10.40 13.65 -3.21
C LEU A 10 -9.07 13.45 -2.46
N ALA A 11 -8.44 14.53 -1.99
CA ALA A 11 -7.22 14.45 -1.19
C ALA A 11 -7.45 13.71 0.13
N ARG A 12 -8.54 14.01 0.85
CA ARG A 12 -8.89 13.28 2.08
C ARG A 12 -9.16 11.80 1.80
N LEU A 13 -9.87 11.48 0.71
CA LEU A 13 -10.13 10.10 0.34
C LEU A 13 -8.83 9.37 -0.03
N ALA A 14 -7.91 10.02 -0.76
CA ALA A 14 -6.61 9.45 -1.10
C ALA A 14 -5.79 9.13 0.14
N GLU A 15 -5.79 10.02 1.13
CA GLU A 15 -5.14 9.82 2.43
C GLU A 15 -5.76 8.66 3.22
N LEU A 16 -7.09 8.57 3.28
CA LEU A 16 -7.76 7.43 3.91
C LEU A 16 -7.38 6.10 3.24
N ARG A 17 -7.34 6.07 1.90
CA ARG A 17 -6.94 4.88 1.14
C ARG A 17 -5.47 4.54 1.31
N LYS A 18 -4.60 5.53 1.52
CA LYS A 18 -3.19 5.31 1.85
C LYS A 18 -3.06 4.59 3.18
N ARG A 19 -3.76 5.05 4.22
CA ARG A 19 -3.79 4.42 5.54
C ARG A 19 -4.32 2.98 5.49
N ASP A 20 -5.31 2.72 4.64
CA ASP A 20 -5.79 1.35 4.40
C ASP A 20 -4.68 0.47 3.80
N VAL A 21 -3.94 0.97 2.81
CA VAL A 21 -2.79 0.25 2.22
C VAL A 21 -1.71 0.00 3.26
N ASP A 22 -1.35 1.00 4.06
CA ASP A 22 -0.32 0.88 5.09
C ASP A 22 -0.71 -0.16 6.15
N ARG A 23 -1.98 -0.13 6.60
CA ARG A 23 -2.53 -1.11 7.55
C ARG A 23 -2.52 -2.53 6.98
N LEU A 24 -3.00 -2.72 5.75
CA LEU A 24 -3.00 -4.03 5.09
C LEU A 24 -1.57 -4.53 4.84
N GLY A 25 -0.65 -3.62 4.50
CA GLY A 25 0.76 -3.92 4.31
C GLY A 25 1.44 -4.39 5.59
N ALA A 26 1.19 -3.71 6.71
CA ALA A 26 1.71 -4.10 8.02
C ALA A 26 1.18 -5.47 8.45
N ALA A 27 -0.14 -5.70 8.34
CA ALA A 27 -0.75 -6.99 8.68
C ALA A 27 -0.22 -8.13 7.78
N PHE A 28 0.01 -7.86 6.49
CA PHE A 28 0.60 -8.84 5.58
C PHE A 28 2.05 -9.17 5.94
N ALA A 29 2.85 -8.18 6.31
CA ALA A 29 4.25 -8.37 6.71
C ALA A 29 4.39 -9.17 8.01
N GLU A 30 3.50 -8.94 8.98
CA GLU A 30 3.42 -9.71 10.21
C GLU A 30 3.12 -11.19 9.92
N ARG A 31 2.05 -11.48 9.16
CA ARG A 31 1.70 -12.85 8.74
C ARG A 31 2.80 -13.53 7.94
N GLN A 32 3.50 -12.78 7.09
CA GLN A 32 4.65 -13.32 6.35
C GLN A 32 5.81 -13.71 7.27
N THR A 33 6.03 -12.94 8.34
CA THR A 33 7.07 -13.24 9.33
C THR A 33 6.72 -14.50 10.12
N GLU A 34 5.47 -14.62 10.57
CA GLU A 34 4.95 -15.81 11.24
C GLU A 34 5.05 -17.04 10.33
N HIS A 35 4.64 -16.92 9.07
CA HIS A 35 4.75 -18.00 8.08
C HIS A 35 6.19 -18.50 7.93
N ARG A 36 7.15 -17.59 7.81
CA ARG A 36 8.58 -17.96 7.74
C ARG A 36 9.05 -18.69 8.99
N ARG A 37 8.62 -18.25 10.18
CA ARG A 37 8.95 -18.90 11.45
C ARG A 37 8.39 -20.32 11.50
N HIS A 38 7.11 -20.50 11.19
CA HIS A 38 6.48 -21.82 11.17
C HIS A 38 7.14 -22.76 10.18
N ARG A 39 7.47 -22.29 8.98
CA ARG A 39 8.19 -23.09 7.98
C ARG A 39 9.58 -23.51 8.46
N ALA A 40 10.30 -22.61 9.14
CA ALA A 40 11.61 -22.94 9.72
C ALA A 40 11.49 -23.99 10.83
N THR A 41 10.50 -23.85 11.73
CA THR A 41 10.24 -24.84 12.78
C THR A 41 9.86 -26.21 12.20
N LEU A 42 9.00 -26.24 11.17
CA LEU A 42 8.63 -27.49 10.50
C LEU A 42 9.85 -28.19 9.90
N ALA A 43 10.73 -27.44 9.23
CA ALA A 43 11.96 -27.97 8.67
C ALA A 43 12.89 -28.56 9.75
N GLN A 44 12.98 -27.91 10.93
CA GLN A 44 13.73 -28.43 12.07
C GLN A 44 13.13 -29.72 12.62
N LEU A 45 11.81 -29.79 12.76
CA LEU A 45 11.13 -31.01 13.23
C LEU A 45 11.29 -32.17 12.25
N GLN A 46 11.24 -31.89 10.95
CA GLN A 46 11.52 -32.88 9.91
C GLN A 46 12.96 -33.39 9.98
N SER A 47 13.96 -32.50 10.11
CA SER A 47 15.36 -32.90 10.32
C SER A 47 15.51 -33.78 11.56
N LEU A 48 14.86 -33.41 12.67
CA LEU A 48 14.89 -34.20 13.90
C LEU A 48 14.26 -35.60 13.71
N ALA A 49 13.15 -35.69 12.96
CA ALA A 49 12.49 -36.94 12.63
C ALA A 49 13.35 -37.87 11.75
N ASP A 50 14.13 -37.27 10.84
CA ASP A 50 15.05 -37.98 9.95
C ASP A 50 16.32 -38.43 10.68
N GLU A 51 16.83 -37.62 11.61
CA GLU A 51 18.01 -37.92 12.43
C GLU A 51 17.74 -38.98 13.51
N LEU A 52 16.48 -39.20 13.89
CA LEU A 52 16.08 -40.26 14.83
C LEU A 52 16.38 -41.64 14.20
N PRO A 53 17.40 -42.37 14.71
CA PRO A 53 17.74 -43.67 14.17
C PRO A 53 16.56 -44.62 14.34
N GLU A 54 16.37 -45.55 13.39
CA GLU A 54 15.60 -46.76 13.68
C GLU A 54 16.20 -47.36 14.94
N VAL A 55 15.41 -47.56 16.00
CA VAL A 55 15.91 -48.08 17.27
C VAL A 55 16.43 -49.50 17.05
N ARG A 56 17.68 -49.61 16.63
CA ARG A 56 18.34 -50.86 16.28
C ARG A 56 19.13 -51.31 17.51
N ARG A 57 18.60 -52.38 18.13
CA ARG A 57 19.20 -53.22 19.19
C ARG A 57 19.38 -52.51 20.54
N GLY A 58 18.26 -52.29 21.23
CA GLY A 58 18.21 -51.91 22.65
C GLY A 58 17.05 -52.59 23.36
N HIS A 59 16.98 -52.48 24.69
CA HIS A 59 15.90 -53.03 25.53
C HIS A 59 14.51 -52.72 24.93
N PRO A 60 13.55 -53.67 24.86
CA PRO A 60 12.27 -53.51 24.17
C PRO A 60 11.49 -52.25 24.57
N ALA A 61 11.56 -51.86 25.85
CA ALA A 61 10.95 -50.62 26.34
C ALA A 61 11.54 -49.33 25.73
N LEU A 62 12.85 -49.31 25.42
CA LEU A 62 13.50 -48.18 24.75
C LEU A 62 13.14 -48.13 23.26
N ALA A 63 12.97 -49.29 22.64
CA ALA A 63 12.47 -49.40 21.27
C ALA A 63 11.02 -48.94 21.14
N ALA A 64 10.15 -49.32 22.09
CA ALA A 64 8.77 -48.85 22.17
C ALA A 64 8.71 -47.33 22.38
N ASN A 65 9.44 -46.79 23.37
CA ASN A 65 9.47 -45.35 23.65
C ASN A 65 10.00 -44.53 22.47
N GLY A 66 11.04 -45.01 21.77
CA GLY A 66 11.57 -44.33 20.59
C GLY A 66 10.61 -44.38 19.39
N GLY A 67 9.89 -45.49 19.21
CA GLY A 67 8.84 -45.64 18.20
C GLY A 67 7.64 -44.74 18.47
N ASP A 68 7.14 -44.73 19.70
CA ASP A 68 6.01 -43.89 20.13
C ASP A 68 6.36 -42.40 20.02
N TYR A 69 7.57 -42.01 20.41
CA TYR A 69 8.06 -40.64 20.24
C TYR A 69 8.15 -40.24 18.77
N LYS A 70 8.72 -41.10 17.90
CA LYS A 70 8.81 -40.82 16.47
C LYS A 70 7.42 -40.72 15.83
N ALA A 71 6.49 -41.59 16.20
CA ALA A 71 5.12 -41.54 15.73
C ALA A 71 4.41 -40.23 16.14
N LEU A 72 4.57 -39.80 17.41
CA LEU A 72 4.03 -38.53 17.90
C LEU A 72 4.65 -37.32 17.18
N LEU A 73 5.96 -37.36 16.92
CA LEU A 73 6.68 -36.31 16.20
C LEU A 73 6.18 -36.20 14.75
N LEU A 74 6.03 -37.33 14.05
CA LEU A 74 5.50 -37.37 12.68
C LEU A 74 4.05 -36.89 12.60
N ASP A 75 3.20 -37.27 13.55
CA ASP A 75 1.82 -36.77 13.65
C ASP A 75 1.79 -35.24 13.88
N THR A 76 2.69 -34.74 14.74
CA THR A 76 2.83 -33.30 15.00
C THR A 76 3.28 -32.55 13.74
N ILE A 77 4.22 -33.11 12.98
CA ILE A 77 4.68 -32.55 11.70
C ILE A 77 3.53 -32.49 10.70
N HIS A 78 2.76 -33.56 10.56
CA HIS A 78 1.60 -33.57 9.65
C HIS A 78 0.57 -32.50 10.03
N ARG A 79 0.20 -32.42 11.31
CA ARG A 79 -0.75 -31.40 11.79
C ARG A 79 -0.25 -29.98 11.53
N GLN A 80 1.04 -29.72 11.75
CA GLN A 80 1.63 -28.41 11.47
C GLN A 80 1.73 -28.09 9.98
N ALA A 81 1.98 -29.09 9.13
CA ALA A 81 2.00 -28.93 7.67
C ALA A 81 0.61 -28.57 7.14
N ASP A 82 -0.44 -29.23 7.62
CA ASP A 82 -1.83 -28.93 7.25
C ASP A 82 -2.23 -27.51 7.67
N GLN A 83 -1.90 -27.12 8.90
CA GLN A 83 -2.13 -25.75 9.39
C GLN A 83 -1.39 -24.72 8.53
N LEU A 84 -0.12 -25.00 8.17
CA LEU A 84 0.66 -24.11 7.31
C LEU A 84 -0.01 -23.95 5.93
N ALA A 85 -0.52 -25.03 5.34
CA ALA A 85 -1.21 -24.98 4.05
C ALA A 85 -2.49 -24.11 4.10
N VAL A 86 -3.23 -24.17 5.21
CA VAL A 86 -4.39 -23.28 5.45
C VAL A 86 -3.93 -21.82 5.55
N HIS A 87 -2.87 -21.55 6.29
CA HIS A 87 -2.31 -20.20 6.43
C HIS A 87 -1.79 -19.63 5.09
N GLU A 88 -1.19 -20.46 4.23
CA GLU A 88 -0.73 -20.06 2.90
C GLU A 88 -1.87 -19.60 1.98
N ARG A 89 -3.02 -20.27 2.06
CA ARG A 89 -4.22 -19.85 1.34
C ARG A 89 -4.70 -18.48 1.84
N ALA A 90 -4.83 -18.31 3.15
CA ALA A 90 -5.23 -17.03 3.75
C ALA A 90 -4.24 -15.88 3.44
N MET A 91 -2.94 -16.19 3.32
CA MET A 91 -1.91 -15.26 2.87
C MET A 91 -2.11 -14.81 1.43
N THR A 92 -2.58 -15.70 0.56
CA THR A 92 -2.87 -15.38 -0.85
C THR A 92 -4.04 -14.41 -0.97
N ASP A 93 -5.08 -14.61 -0.16
CA ASP A 93 -6.22 -13.69 -0.07
C ASP A 93 -5.79 -12.32 0.46
N SER A 94 -4.96 -12.31 1.51
CA SER A 94 -4.39 -11.10 2.11
C SER A 94 -3.55 -10.31 1.11
N ARG A 95 -2.71 -11.01 0.33
CA ARG A 95 -1.90 -10.42 -0.74
C ARG A 95 -2.79 -9.79 -1.82
N THR A 96 -3.84 -10.50 -2.22
CA THR A 96 -4.79 -10.02 -3.23
C THR A 96 -5.49 -8.75 -2.76
N ALA A 97 -5.99 -8.75 -1.52
CA ALA A 97 -6.62 -7.58 -0.91
C ALA A 97 -5.68 -6.37 -0.84
N LEU A 98 -4.41 -6.59 -0.49
CA LEU A 98 -3.39 -5.53 -0.47
C LEU A 98 -3.15 -4.96 -1.88
N VAL A 99 -2.97 -5.82 -2.89
CA VAL A 99 -2.77 -5.40 -4.28
C VAL A 99 -3.96 -4.59 -4.79
N GLU A 100 -5.18 -5.01 -4.49
CA GLU A 100 -6.38 -4.26 -4.85
C GLU A 100 -6.45 -2.89 -4.16
N ALA A 101 -6.15 -2.84 -2.86
CA ALA A 101 -6.11 -1.58 -2.12
C ALA A 101 -5.08 -0.61 -2.71
N MET A 102 -3.89 -1.11 -3.04
CA MET A 102 -2.84 -0.33 -3.72
C MET A 102 -3.31 0.18 -5.08
N ARG A 103 -3.97 -0.66 -5.88
CA ARG A 103 -4.52 -0.26 -7.19
C ARG A 103 -5.55 0.86 -7.05
N ARG A 104 -6.48 0.73 -6.09
CA ARG A 104 -7.51 1.75 -5.80
C ARG A 104 -6.87 3.07 -5.35
N HIS A 105 -5.89 3.01 -4.45
CA HIS A 105 -5.15 4.20 -4.00
C HIS A 105 -4.44 4.89 -5.17
N ARG A 106 -3.68 4.15 -6.00
CA ARG A 106 -2.99 4.71 -7.17
C ARG A 106 -3.94 5.38 -8.15
N SER A 107 -5.07 4.73 -8.48
CA SER A 107 -6.09 5.30 -9.36
C SER A 107 -6.63 6.63 -8.81
N LEU A 108 -6.94 6.67 -7.51
CA LEU A 108 -7.46 7.86 -6.87
C LEU A 108 -6.42 9.00 -6.84
N THR A 109 -5.17 8.70 -6.55
CA THR A 109 -4.07 9.67 -6.58
C THR A 109 -3.87 10.23 -7.99
N ALA A 110 -3.94 9.39 -9.03
CA ALA A 110 -3.86 9.86 -10.42
C ALA A 110 -4.99 10.85 -10.78
N VAL A 111 -6.22 10.56 -10.34
CA VAL A 111 -7.35 11.48 -10.53
C VAL A 111 -7.15 12.79 -9.74
N LEU A 112 -6.67 12.70 -8.51
CA LEU A 112 -6.36 13.87 -7.69
C LEU A 112 -5.34 14.78 -8.36
N GLU A 113 -4.23 14.23 -8.86
CA GLU A 113 -3.18 15.00 -9.54
C GLU A 113 -3.71 15.67 -10.80
N ARG A 114 -4.52 14.96 -11.59
CA ARG A 114 -5.19 15.58 -12.75
C ARG A 114 -6.05 16.78 -12.35
N ARG A 115 -6.87 16.65 -11.29
CA ARG A 115 -7.73 17.75 -10.82
C ARG A 115 -6.92 18.92 -10.25
N ARG A 116 -5.79 18.65 -9.60
CA ARG A 116 -4.86 19.69 -9.15
C ARG A 116 -4.28 20.47 -10.33
N GLY A 117 -3.88 19.77 -11.40
CA GLY A 117 -3.41 20.39 -12.65
C GLY A 117 -4.48 21.27 -13.29
N GLU A 118 -5.71 20.77 -13.44
CA GLU A 118 -6.84 21.55 -13.99
C GLU A 118 -7.10 22.82 -13.16
N MET A 119 -7.05 22.72 -11.83
CA MET A 119 -7.22 23.86 -10.93
C MET A 119 -6.07 24.88 -11.06
N ALA A 120 -4.82 24.42 -11.16
CA ALA A 120 -3.66 25.28 -11.35
C ALA A 120 -3.76 26.05 -12.68
N HIS A 121 -4.04 25.36 -13.79
CA HIS A 121 -4.23 26.01 -15.09
C HIS A 121 -5.36 27.03 -15.09
N ALA A 122 -6.48 26.73 -14.42
CA ALA A 122 -7.59 27.68 -14.30
C ALA A 122 -7.21 28.93 -13.48
N ARG A 123 -6.36 28.79 -12.46
CA ARG A 123 -5.82 29.91 -11.68
C ARG A 123 -4.86 30.75 -12.52
N ASP A 124 -3.95 30.13 -13.25
CA ASP A 124 -2.98 30.82 -14.10
C ASP A 124 -3.67 31.58 -15.23
N ALA A 125 -4.67 30.97 -15.89
CA ALA A 125 -5.46 31.63 -16.92
C ALA A 125 -6.19 32.87 -16.38
N ARG A 126 -6.71 32.80 -15.14
CA ARG A 126 -7.35 33.95 -14.48
C ARG A 126 -6.34 35.03 -14.09
N SER A 127 -5.13 34.67 -13.66
CA SER A 127 -4.07 35.64 -13.34
C SER A 127 -3.65 36.40 -14.59
N ARG A 128 -3.30 35.67 -15.66
CA ARG A 128 -2.90 36.26 -16.95
C ARG A 128 -3.97 37.20 -17.51
N LYS A 129 -5.24 36.77 -17.49
CA LYS A 129 -6.34 37.63 -17.94
C LYS A 129 -6.42 38.95 -17.14
N ARG A 130 -6.23 38.90 -15.81
CA ARG A 130 -6.22 40.11 -14.97
C ARG A 130 -5.02 41.00 -15.29
N GLU A 131 -3.84 40.42 -15.48
CA GLU A 131 -2.63 41.14 -15.87
C GLU A 131 -2.82 41.83 -17.23
N ASP A 132 -3.38 41.13 -18.22
CA ASP A 132 -3.70 41.68 -19.55
C ASP A 132 -4.72 42.82 -19.49
N GLU A 133 -5.76 42.67 -18.66
CA GLU A 133 -6.76 43.72 -18.42
C GLU A 133 -6.13 44.96 -17.79
N LEU A 134 -5.24 44.79 -16.81
CA LEU A 134 -4.51 45.89 -16.17
C LEU A 134 -3.56 46.58 -17.15
N ALA A 135 -2.82 45.81 -17.95
CA ALA A 135 -1.92 46.32 -18.98
C ALA A 135 -2.70 47.13 -20.04
N THR A 136 -3.85 46.62 -20.47
CA THR A 136 -4.75 47.31 -21.42
C THR A 136 -5.26 48.63 -20.84
N GLN A 137 -5.69 48.64 -19.58
CA GLN A 137 -6.15 49.85 -18.91
C GLN A 137 -5.04 50.88 -18.72
N ALA A 138 -3.81 50.44 -18.39
CA ALA A 138 -2.65 51.31 -18.25
C ALA A 138 -2.28 51.94 -19.61
N TRP A 139 -2.27 51.14 -20.68
CA TRP A 139 -2.01 51.61 -22.04
C TRP A 139 -3.07 52.62 -22.50
N LEU A 140 -4.35 52.35 -22.26
CA LEU A 140 -5.43 53.28 -22.58
C LEU A 140 -5.29 54.61 -21.82
N ARG A 141 -4.97 54.56 -20.53
CA ARG A 141 -4.73 55.78 -19.71
C ARG A 141 -3.57 56.61 -20.24
N GLN A 142 -2.45 55.98 -20.58
CA GLN A 142 -1.29 56.69 -21.13
C GLN A 142 -1.63 57.38 -22.46
N ARG A 143 -2.48 56.77 -23.29
CA ARG A 143 -2.93 57.35 -24.55
C ARG A 143 -3.90 58.52 -24.35
N THR A 144 -4.77 58.46 -23.34
CA THR A 144 -5.68 59.58 -23.02
C THR A 144 -4.98 60.75 -22.33
N ASP A 145 -3.98 60.48 -21.49
CA ASP A 145 -3.20 61.51 -20.79
C ASP A 145 -2.14 62.15 -21.72
N GLY A 146 -1.53 61.37 -22.61
CA GLY A 146 -0.64 61.89 -23.66
C GLY A 146 -1.34 62.73 -24.73
N GLY A 147 -2.68 62.70 -24.79
CA GLY A 147 -3.50 63.60 -25.61
C GLY A 147 -3.93 64.89 -24.89
N ARG A 148 -3.52 65.10 -23.63
CA ARG A 148 -3.90 66.26 -22.79
C ARG A 148 -2.77 67.27 -22.53
N SER A 149 -1.70 67.25 -23.32
CA SER A 149 -0.72 68.35 -23.33
C SER A 149 -0.51 68.85 -24.75
N PHE A 150 -0.57 70.17 -24.93
CA PHE A 150 -0.46 70.98 -26.16
C PHE A 150 -1.76 71.49 -26.80
N HIS A 151 -2.67 72.05 -26.00
CA HIS A 151 -3.43 73.23 -26.43
C HIS A 151 -3.88 74.05 -25.21
N ASP A 152 -3.01 74.92 -24.71
CA ASP A 152 -3.39 76.19 -24.06
C ASP A 152 -2.14 77.05 -23.82
N GLY A 153 -2.19 78.31 -24.28
CA GLY A 153 -1.25 79.39 -23.96
C GLY A 153 -0.24 79.74 -25.05
#